data_AF-A0A7S0I248-F1
#
_entry.id   AF-A0A7S0I248-F1
#
_cell.length_a   1.000
_cell.length_b   1.000
_cell.length_c   1.000
_cell.angle_alpha   90.00
_cell.angle_beta   90.00
_cell.angle_gamma   90.00
#
_symmetry.space_group_name_H-M   'P 1'
#
loop_
_entity.id
_entity.type
_entity.pdbx_description
1 polymer ?
#
loop_
_entity_poly.entity_id
_entity_poly.type
_entity_poly.pdbx_seq_one_letter_code
_entity_poly.pdbx_strand_id
1 'polypeptide(L)'
;LRLDYFAHYLRNGAKLDDSPLYVFDADFGDEGKITKPLLDDFSIPIYFREDLYQYAGEEKRPPYRWLLLGPKRSGSSMHIDPLATSAWNAVLSGRKRWVLFPPGTSKSLVKPERWMARKDREAIDWFLYHYKQIKASVPEHQKPIELITGPGDTIFVPGGWWHTVLNLDDTIAVTQNFVSTTSFPAVWLDSRTSRTKLSRRWLRELRTVRPDLYEIAQKLAGDGDGRLSAEQHLEMILAERKAKKEEKRKKKKQRKEEKHSK
;
A
#
# COMPACT_ATOMS: atom_id res chain seq x y z
N LEU A 1 5.31 -3.72 20.65
CA LEU A 1 4.29 -3.80 21.72
C LEU A 1 3.92 -5.27 21.87
N ARG A 2 3.89 -5.83 23.09
CA ARG A 2 3.44 -7.22 23.29
C ARG A 2 1.93 -7.34 23.06
N LEU A 3 1.47 -8.52 22.63
CA LEU A 3 0.05 -8.75 22.30
C LEU A 3 -0.87 -8.57 23.51
N ASP A 4 -0.44 -8.96 24.71
CA ASP A 4 -1.18 -8.78 25.96
C ASP A 4 -1.40 -7.29 26.29
N TYR A 5 -0.40 -6.44 26.09
CA TYR A 5 -0.57 -4.99 26.23
C TYR A 5 -1.50 -4.41 25.18
N PHE A 6 -1.42 -4.89 23.93
CA PHE A 6 -2.36 -4.46 22.90
C PHE A 6 -3.80 -4.90 23.23
N ALA A 7 -4.01 -6.12 23.72
CA ALA A 7 -5.31 -6.61 24.17
C ALA A 7 -5.86 -5.81 25.36
N HIS A 8 -5.00 -5.43 26.31
CA HIS A 8 -5.38 -4.53 27.39
C HIS A 8 -5.79 -3.15 26.85
N TYR A 9 -5.03 -2.60 25.92
CA TYR A 9 -5.36 -1.33 25.25
C TYR A 9 -6.70 -1.41 24.50
N LEU A 10 -6.96 -2.47 23.73
CA LEU A 10 -8.23 -2.68 23.03
C LEU A 10 -9.43 -2.60 23.98
N ARG A 11 -9.33 -3.25 25.16
CA ARG A 11 -10.43 -3.32 26.14
C ARG A 11 -10.65 -2.01 26.90
N ASN A 12 -9.57 -1.29 27.20
CA ASN A 12 -9.61 -0.19 28.17
C ASN A 12 -9.35 1.20 27.57
N GLY A 13 -8.46 1.30 26.58
CA GLY A 13 -7.95 2.58 26.06
C GLY A 13 -8.45 2.94 24.66
N ALA A 14 -8.58 1.97 23.75
CA ALA A 14 -8.84 2.25 22.32
C ALA A 14 -10.10 3.10 22.08
N LYS A 15 -11.12 2.94 22.91
CA LYS A 15 -12.37 3.71 22.81
C LYS A 15 -12.19 5.22 23.02
N LEU A 16 -11.11 5.65 23.68
CA LEU A 16 -10.80 7.05 23.97
C LEU A 16 -10.06 7.75 22.81
N ASP A 17 -9.46 6.99 21.89
CA ASP A 17 -8.66 7.55 20.80
C ASP A 17 -9.51 7.78 19.54
N ASP A 18 -9.31 8.93 18.89
CA ASP A 18 -9.96 9.25 17.60
C ASP A 18 -9.49 8.30 16.50
N SER A 19 -8.18 8.11 16.38
CA SER A 19 -7.52 7.09 15.56
C SER A 19 -6.70 6.17 16.45
N PRO A 20 -7.26 5.03 16.90
CA PRO A 20 -6.56 4.12 17.80
C PRO A 20 -5.33 3.47 17.18
N LEU A 21 -4.43 2.96 18.03
CA LEU A 21 -3.29 2.14 17.59
C LEU A 21 -3.76 0.93 16.77
N TYR A 22 -3.06 0.70 15.66
CA TYR A 22 -3.35 -0.37 14.71
C TYR A 22 -2.13 -1.27 14.55
N VAL A 23 -2.27 -2.58 14.81
CA VAL A 23 -1.21 -3.55 14.56
C VAL A 23 -1.16 -3.85 13.06
N PHE A 24 0.02 -3.65 12.50
CA PHE A 24 0.35 -3.90 11.10
C PHE A 24 1.64 -4.73 11.05
N ASP A 25 1.56 -6.00 11.43
CA ASP A 25 2.73 -6.86 11.63
C ASP A 25 3.13 -7.54 10.32
N ALA A 26 4.26 -7.11 9.76
CA ALA A 26 4.78 -7.61 8.49
C ALA A 26 5.62 -8.89 8.64
N ASP A 27 6.15 -9.11 9.84
CA ASP A 27 7.18 -10.12 10.10
C ASP A 27 6.59 -11.34 10.82
N PHE A 28 5.26 -11.40 11.00
CA PHE A 28 4.61 -12.42 11.82
C PHE A 28 4.92 -13.86 11.36
N GLY A 29 5.18 -14.04 10.06
CA GLY A 29 5.49 -15.32 9.44
C GLY A 29 6.99 -15.59 9.21
N ASP A 30 7.87 -14.72 9.70
CA ASP A 30 9.30 -14.82 9.40
C ASP A 30 9.99 -15.90 10.25
N GLU A 31 11.15 -16.37 9.78
CA GLU A 31 11.91 -17.40 10.46
C GLU A 31 12.29 -16.98 11.89
N GLY A 32 12.18 -17.92 12.84
CA GLY A 32 12.48 -17.68 14.26
C GLY A 32 11.44 -16.86 15.04
N LYS A 33 10.33 -16.43 14.41
CA LYS A 33 9.24 -15.74 15.13
C LYS A 33 8.31 -16.75 15.78
N ILE A 34 7.95 -16.49 17.04
CA ILE A 34 6.95 -17.32 17.77
C ILE A 34 5.57 -17.30 17.11
N THR A 35 5.27 -16.27 16.32
CA THR A 35 4.03 -16.12 15.57
C THR A 35 4.01 -16.86 14.23
N LYS A 36 5.15 -17.45 13.80
CA LYS A 36 5.25 -18.14 12.51
C LYS A 36 4.19 -19.23 12.29
N PRO A 37 3.77 -20.02 13.30
CA PRO A 37 2.70 -21.00 13.15
C PRO A 37 1.35 -20.42 12.69
N LEU A 38 1.12 -19.11 12.81
CA LEU A 38 -0.09 -18.46 12.26
C LEU A 38 -0.20 -18.59 10.73
N LEU A 39 0.90 -18.94 10.04
CA LEU A 39 0.86 -19.28 8.62
C LEU A 39 0.10 -20.57 8.33
N ASP A 40 -0.05 -21.46 9.32
CA ASP A 40 -0.77 -22.73 9.17
C ASP A 40 -2.31 -22.54 9.29
N ASP A 41 -2.75 -21.38 9.79
CA ASP A 41 -4.16 -21.05 10.00
C ASP A 41 -4.89 -20.58 8.72
N PHE A 42 -4.16 -20.36 7.62
CA PHE A 42 -4.76 -19.95 6.36
C PHE A 42 -3.96 -20.45 5.15
N SER A 43 -4.59 -20.41 3.98
CA SER A 43 -3.91 -20.65 2.71
C SER A 43 -4.15 -19.49 1.75
N ILE A 44 -3.17 -19.26 0.86
CA ILE A 44 -3.30 -18.22 -0.16
C ILE A 44 -4.39 -18.64 -1.16
N PRO A 45 -5.41 -17.80 -1.39
CA PRO A 45 -6.44 -18.08 -2.39
C PRO A 45 -5.82 -18.38 -3.76
N ILE A 46 -6.43 -19.30 -4.52
CA ILE A 46 -5.86 -19.82 -5.76
C ILE A 46 -5.47 -18.72 -6.77
N TYR A 47 -6.20 -17.61 -6.77
CA TYR A 47 -5.99 -16.47 -7.67
C TYR A 47 -4.72 -15.66 -7.37
N PHE A 48 -4.15 -15.80 -6.18
CA PHE A 48 -3.04 -14.97 -5.69
C PHE A 48 -1.78 -15.79 -5.36
N ARG A 49 -1.75 -17.06 -5.75
CA ARG A 49 -0.61 -17.97 -5.49
C ARG A 49 0.62 -17.64 -6.33
N GLU A 50 0.43 -17.02 -7.49
CA GLU A 50 1.56 -16.50 -8.25
C GLU A 50 2.08 -15.22 -7.58
N ASP A 51 3.27 -15.32 -7.04
CA ASP A 51 3.96 -14.19 -6.41
C ASP A 51 5.40 -14.11 -6.92
N LEU A 52 5.62 -13.34 -7.97
CA LEU A 52 6.89 -13.29 -8.69
C LEU A 52 8.02 -12.65 -7.88
N TYR A 53 7.72 -11.90 -6.81
CA TYR A 53 8.77 -11.37 -5.92
C TYR A 53 9.46 -12.46 -5.11
N GLN A 54 8.88 -13.66 -4.98
CA GLN A 54 9.56 -14.78 -4.34
C GLN A 54 10.92 -15.09 -4.99
N TYR A 55 11.02 -14.90 -6.31
CA TYR A 55 12.26 -15.11 -7.06
C TYR A 55 13.33 -14.04 -6.78
N ALA A 56 12.98 -12.92 -6.16
CA ALA A 56 13.98 -11.96 -5.68
C ALA A 56 14.69 -12.43 -4.41
N GLY A 57 14.20 -13.51 -3.77
CA GLY A 57 14.72 -14.12 -2.55
C GLY A 57 14.05 -13.57 -1.29
N GLU A 58 13.74 -14.46 -0.35
CA GLU A 58 12.94 -14.16 0.85
C GLU A 58 13.53 -13.04 1.72
N GLU A 59 14.85 -13.03 1.93
CA GLU A 59 15.48 -11.96 2.71
C GLU A 59 15.54 -10.60 2.01
N LYS A 60 15.44 -10.59 0.68
CA LYS A 60 15.72 -9.38 -0.13
C LYS A 60 14.46 -8.76 -0.69
N ARG A 61 13.38 -9.53 -0.83
CA ARG A 61 12.08 -9.02 -1.27
C ARG A 61 11.54 -7.97 -0.29
N PRO A 62 10.72 -7.02 -0.76
CA PRO A 62 10.01 -6.11 0.14
C PRO A 62 9.04 -6.89 1.06
N PRO A 63 8.69 -6.33 2.24
CA PRO A 63 7.58 -6.85 3.03
C PRO A 63 6.32 -6.92 2.18
N TYR A 64 5.62 -8.04 2.25
CA TYR A 64 4.57 -8.38 1.29
C TYR A 64 3.35 -9.00 1.94
N ARG A 65 3.38 -9.31 3.23
CA ARG A 65 2.27 -9.90 3.98
C ARG A 65 2.15 -9.22 5.32
N TRP A 66 0.92 -9.06 5.79
CA TRP A 66 0.65 -8.43 7.07
C TRP A 66 -0.49 -9.11 7.81
N LEU A 67 -0.28 -9.33 9.11
CA LEU A 67 -1.34 -9.59 10.07
C LEU A 67 -1.84 -8.25 10.61
N LEU A 68 -3.15 -8.03 10.49
CA LEU A 68 -3.81 -6.77 10.82
C LEU A 68 -4.74 -6.96 12.01
N LEU A 69 -4.46 -6.28 13.12
CA LEU A 69 -5.31 -6.27 14.32
C LEU A 69 -5.63 -4.83 14.69
N GLY A 70 -6.88 -4.41 14.52
CA GLY A 70 -7.24 -3.00 14.70
C GLY A 70 -8.62 -2.82 15.31
N PRO A 71 -8.76 -1.98 16.35
CA PRO A 71 -10.06 -1.65 16.91
C PRO A 71 -10.90 -0.80 15.95
N LYS A 72 -12.18 -0.64 16.28
CA LYS A 72 -13.05 0.34 15.61
C LYS A 72 -12.37 1.71 15.50
N ARG A 73 -12.55 2.40 14.35
CA ARG A 73 -11.94 3.70 13.95
C ARG A 73 -10.49 3.65 13.48
N SER A 74 -9.73 2.61 13.80
CA SER A 74 -8.42 2.42 13.18
C SER A 74 -8.55 2.12 11.68
N GLY A 75 -7.48 2.31 10.91
CA GLY A 75 -7.54 2.06 9.47
C GLY A 75 -6.28 2.49 8.73
N SER A 76 -6.30 2.31 7.41
CA SER A 76 -5.23 2.72 6.52
C SER A 76 -5.65 3.94 5.72
N SER A 77 -4.88 5.02 5.86
CA SER A 77 -5.09 6.28 5.13
C SER A 77 -5.12 6.07 3.61
N MET A 78 -5.73 7.00 2.86
CA MET A 78 -5.74 6.96 1.40
C MET A 78 -4.34 6.71 0.83
N HIS A 79 -4.14 5.70 -0.02
CA HIS A 79 -2.85 5.35 -0.63
C HIS A 79 -3.01 4.50 -1.90
N ILE A 80 -1.89 4.30 -2.60
CA ILE A 80 -1.72 3.25 -3.61
C ILE A 80 -0.65 2.32 -3.06
N ASP A 81 -0.79 1.03 -3.27
CA ASP A 81 0.22 0.05 -2.91
C ASP A 81 1.58 0.33 -3.57
N PRO A 82 2.69 0.11 -2.86
CA PRO A 82 4.02 0.42 -3.36
C PRO A 82 4.43 -0.48 -4.54
N LEU A 83 5.33 0.01 -5.38
CA LEU A 83 5.92 -0.76 -6.49
C LEU A 83 4.90 -1.29 -7.49
N ALA A 84 3.74 -0.63 -7.60
CA ALA A 84 2.62 -1.03 -8.47
C ALA A 84 2.09 -2.46 -8.22
N THR A 85 2.37 -3.05 -7.05
CA THR A 85 1.84 -4.38 -6.70
C THR A 85 0.32 -4.33 -6.61
N SER A 86 -0.31 -5.48 -6.86
CA SER A 86 -1.71 -5.68 -6.46
C SER A 86 -1.75 -6.28 -5.06
N ALA A 87 -2.90 -6.22 -4.40
CA ALA A 87 -3.08 -6.79 -3.08
C ALA A 87 -4.38 -7.59 -2.98
N TRP A 88 -4.43 -8.50 -2.02
CA TRP A 88 -5.67 -9.07 -1.52
C TRP A 88 -5.76 -8.86 -0.02
N ASN A 89 -6.97 -8.71 0.51
CA ASN A 89 -7.23 -8.54 1.95
C ASN A 89 -8.39 -9.44 2.37
N ALA A 90 -8.12 -10.42 3.22
CA ALA A 90 -9.10 -11.36 3.77
C ALA A 90 -9.45 -10.96 5.20
N VAL A 91 -10.74 -10.70 5.45
CA VAL A 91 -11.23 -10.33 6.78
C VAL A 91 -11.63 -11.60 7.53
N LEU A 92 -10.99 -11.84 8.67
CA LEU A 92 -11.24 -13.00 9.53
C LEU A 92 -12.27 -12.67 10.61
N SER A 93 -12.27 -11.43 11.10
CA SER A 93 -13.21 -10.94 12.11
C SER A 93 -13.44 -9.43 11.96
N GLY A 94 -14.61 -8.96 12.37
CA GLY A 94 -15.05 -7.57 12.24
C GLY A 94 -15.41 -7.16 10.82
N ARG A 95 -15.60 -5.85 10.60
CA ARG A 95 -15.94 -5.28 9.29
C ARG A 95 -15.02 -4.13 8.90
N LYS A 96 -14.70 -4.03 7.61
CA LYS A 96 -13.90 -2.93 7.04
C LYS A 96 -14.71 -2.20 5.97
N ARG A 97 -14.72 -0.87 6.04
CA ARG A 97 -15.26 0.00 4.98
C ARG A 97 -14.14 0.41 4.04
N TRP A 98 -14.38 0.24 2.74
CA TRP A 98 -13.45 0.58 1.68
C TRP A 98 -14.00 1.68 0.80
N VAL A 99 -13.11 2.55 0.34
CA VAL A 99 -13.36 3.47 -0.77
C VAL A 99 -12.17 3.38 -1.70
N LEU A 100 -12.42 3.06 -2.97
CA LEU A 100 -11.40 2.88 -4.00
C LEU A 100 -11.66 3.83 -5.17
N PHE A 101 -10.64 4.51 -5.67
CA PHE A 101 -10.71 5.31 -6.89
C PHE A 101 -9.85 4.68 -8.00
N PRO A 102 -10.32 4.74 -9.26
CA PRO A 102 -9.62 4.10 -10.37
C PRO A 102 -8.20 4.67 -10.58
N PRO A 103 -7.32 3.91 -11.24
CA PRO A 103 -6.02 4.40 -11.67
C PRO A 103 -6.19 5.64 -12.55
N GLY A 104 -5.27 6.60 -12.40
CA GLY A 104 -5.33 7.89 -13.11
C GLY A 104 -6.11 8.98 -12.39
N THR A 105 -6.84 8.68 -11.30
CA THR A 105 -7.41 9.73 -10.43
C THR A 105 -6.28 10.59 -9.83
N SER A 106 -6.39 11.91 -9.97
CA SER A 106 -5.36 12.84 -9.50
C SER A 106 -5.15 12.74 -7.99
N LYS A 107 -3.88 12.72 -7.58
CA LYS A 107 -3.51 12.75 -6.16
C LYS A 107 -4.10 13.97 -5.44
N SER A 108 -4.13 15.15 -6.06
CA SER A 108 -4.66 16.37 -5.41
C SER A 108 -6.16 16.29 -5.13
N LEU A 109 -6.88 15.46 -5.89
CA LEU A 109 -8.30 15.19 -5.71
C LEU A 109 -8.55 14.29 -4.51
N VAL A 110 -7.87 13.14 -4.44
CA VAL A 110 -8.06 12.16 -3.36
C VAL A 110 -7.30 12.49 -2.08
N LYS A 111 -6.26 13.34 -2.16
CA LYS A 111 -5.45 13.82 -1.04
C LYS A 111 -5.37 15.34 -1.08
N PRO A 112 -6.47 16.05 -0.75
CA PRO A 112 -6.51 17.50 -0.82
C PRO A 112 -5.44 18.13 0.06
N GLU A 113 -4.93 19.31 -0.31
CA GLU A 113 -3.80 19.96 0.36
C GLU A 113 -4.05 20.17 1.86
N ARG A 114 -5.29 20.56 2.22
CA ARG A 114 -5.73 20.68 3.62
C ARG A 114 -5.56 19.39 4.42
N TRP A 115 -5.80 18.23 3.81
CA TRP A 115 -5.57 16.93 4.43
C TRP A 115 -4.08 16.64 4.56
N MET A 116 -3.31 16.93 3.49
CA MET A 116 -1.86 16.76 3.48
C MET A 116 -1.11 17.70 4.44
N ALA A 117 -1.73 18.80 4.85
CA ALA A 117 -1.20 19.76 5.82
C ALA A 117 -1.36 19.31 7.28
N ARG A 118 -2.27 18.36 7.57
CA ARG A 118 -2.41 17.78 8.91
C ARG A 118 -1.21 16.90 9.25
N LYS A 119 -0.79 16.92 10.52
CA LYS A 119 0.27 16.03 11.02
C LYS A 119 -0.15 14.58 10.97
N ASP A 120 -1.38 14.32 11.42
CA ASP A 120 -1.97 13.00 11.52
C ASP A 120 -2.95 12.84 10.35
N ARG A 121 -2.63 11.91 9.45
CA ARG A 121 -3.31 11.72 8.16
C ARG A 121 -4.06 10.41 8.21
N GLU A 122 -4.95 10.33 9.18
CA GLU A 122 -5.63 9.09 9.55
C GLU A 122 -6.78 8.77 8.59
N ALA A 123 -7.13 7.49 8.49
CA ALA A 123 -8.25 7.06 7.65
C ALA A 123 -9.57 7.73 8.09
N ILE A 124 -9.83 7.77 9.40
CA ILE A 124 -11.04 8.36 9.95
C ILE A 124 -11.21 9.84 9.59
N ASP A 125 -10.13 10.62 9.66
CA ASP A 125 -10.12 12.04 9.25
C ASP A 125 -10.53 12.20 7.78
N TRP A 126 -10.02 11.33 6.91
CA TRP A 126 -10.37 11.37 5.49
C TRP A 126 -11.87 11.12 5.26
N PHE A 127 -12.43 10.12 5.96
CA PHE A 127 -13.86 9.80 5.88
C PHE A 127 -14.75 10.90 6.45
N LEU A 128 -14.36 11.53 7.55
CA LEU A 128 -15.15 12.57 8.22
C LEU A 128 -15.17 13.88 7.43
N TYR A 129 -14.01 14.32 6.94
CA TYR A 129 -13.85 15.69 6.47
C TYR A 129 -13.73 15.84 4.95
N HIS A 130 -13.36 14.79 4.22
CA HIS A 130 -13.03 14.91 2.79
C HIS A 130 -13.90 14.05 1.88
N TYR A 131 -14.26 12.84 2.30
CA TYR A 131 -14.97 11.87 1.47
C TYR A 131 -16.24 12.42 0.80
N LYS A 132 -17.14 13.09 1.55
CA LYS A 132 -18.40 13.61 0.99
C LYS A 132 -18.16 14.65 -0.12
N GLN A 133 -17.21 15.55 0.09
CA GLN A 133 -16.88 16.61 -0.87
C GLN A 133 -16.21 16.02 -2.11
N ILE A 134 -15.24 15.11 -1.92
CA ILE A 134 -14.54 14.45 -3.04
C ILE A 134 -15.56 13.68 -3.89
N LYS A 135 -16.39 12.83 -3.29
CA LYS A 135 -17.39 12.03 -3.99
C LYS A 135 -18.35 12.88 -4.84
N ALA A 136 -18.73 14.07 -4.35
CA ALA A 136 -19.59 14.98 -5.09
C ALA A 136 -18.87 15.71 -6.24
N SER A 137 -17.54 15.85 -6.16
CA SER A 137 -16.73 16.60 -7.13
C SER A 137 -16.15 15.78 -8.28
N VAL A 138 -16.08 14.45 -8.14
CA VAL A 138 -15.46 13.59 -9.15
C VAL A 138 -16.39 13.35 -10.34
N PRO A 139 -15.87 13.34 -11.59
CA PRO A 139 -16.63 12.92 -12.77
C PRO A 139 -17.17 11.48 -12.62
N GLU A 140 -18.23 11.15 -13.36
CA GLU A 140 -18.88 9.82 -13.29
C GLU A 140 -17.90 8.66 -13.44
N HIS A 141 -16.99 8.74 -14.43
CA HIS A 141 -15.99 7.71 -14.72
C HIS A 141 -14.86 7.61 -13.67
N GLN A 142 -14.79 8.54 -12.71
CA GLN A 142 -13.86 8.54 -11.58
C GLN A 142 -14.57 8.42 -10.23
N LYS A 143 -15.88 8.11 -10.22
CA LYS A 143 -16.60 7.86 -8.99
C LYS A 143 -15.95 6.70 -8.22
N PRO A 144 -15.86 6.81 -6.89
CA PRO A 144 -15.27 5.74 -6.11
C PRO A 144 -16.16 4.51 -6.09
N ILE A 145 -15.52 3.34 -6.06
CA ILE A 145 -16.14 2.09 -5.65
C ILE A 145 -16.15 2.05 -4.12
N GLU A 146 -17.30 1.71 -3.55
CA GLU A 146 -17.48 1.59 -2.10
C GLU A 146 -18.02 0.23 -1.74
N LEU A 147 -17.44 -0.37 -0.71
CA LEU A 147 -17.92 -1.62 -0.18
C LEU A 147 -17.60 -1.77 1.31
N ILE A 148 -18.28 -2.72 1.93
CA ILE A 148 -17.97 -3.21 3.27
C ILE A 148 -17.61 -4.69 3.12
N THR A 149 -16.46 -5.08 3.61
CA THR A 149 -16.05 -6.49 3.74
C THR A 149 -16.25 -6.94 5.18
N GLY A 150 -16.89 -8.08 5.39
CA GLY A 150 -17.08 -8.74 6.68
C GLY A 150 -16.29 -10.05 6.80
N PRO A 151 -16.48 -10.81 7.89
CA PRO A 151 -15.79 -12.07 8.12
C PRO A 151 -16.03 -13.06 6.97
N GLY A 152 -14.95 -13.61 6.41
CA GLY A 152 -14.97 -14.52 5.26
C GLY A 152 -14.80 -13.84 3.90
N ASP A 153 -15.02 -12.53 3.80
CA ASP A 153 -14.81 -11.80 2.55
C ASP A 153 -13.32 -11.61 2.25
N THR A 154 -12.97 -11.71 0.97
CA THR A 154 -11.64 -11.36 0.45
C THR A 154 -11.77 -10.38 -0.70
N ILE A 155 -11.24 -9.16 -0.53
CA ILE A 155 -11.17 -8.16 -1.60
C ILE A 155 -9.86 -8.29 -2.37
N PHE A 156 -9.93 -8.14 -3.69
CA PHE A 156 -8.78 -7.93 -4.58
C PHE A 156 -8.66 -6.44 -4.93
N VAL A 157 -7.47 -5.87 -4.74
CA VAL A 157 -7.14 -4.48 -5.05
C VAL A 157 -6.09 -4.49 -6.17
N PRO A 158 -6.47 -4.13 -7.41
CA PRO A 158 -5.52 -4.08 -8.51
C PRO A 158 -4.48 -2.96 -8.30
N GLY A 159 -3.27 -3.16 -8.82
CA GLY A 159 -2.22 -2.14 -8.77
C GLY A 159 -2.66 -0.80 -9.37
N GLY A 160 -2.25 0.30 -8.75
CA GLY A 160 -2.57 1.66 -9.21
C GLY A 160 -3.89 2.23 -8.70
N TRP A 161 -4.72 1.45 -8.00
CA TRP A 161 -5.96 1.94 -7.39
C TRP A 161 -5.67 2.69 -6.09
N TRP A 162 -6.16 3.92 -6.00
CA TRP A 162 -6.20 4.65 -4.73
C TRP A 162 -7.22 3.97 -3.82
N HIS A 163 -6.87 3.72 -2.57
CA HIS A 163 -7.79 3.14 -1.62
C HIS A 163 -7.53 3.61 -0.18
N THR A 164 -8.60 3.66 0.60
CA THR A 164 -8.57 3.93 2.04
C THR A 164 -9.49 2.93 2.74
N VAL A 165 -9.12 2.55 3.95
CA VAL A 165 -9.82 1.49 4.70
C VAL A 165 -10.07 1.95 6.13
N LEU A 166 -11.30 1.78 6.62
CA LEU A 166 -11.69 2.09 7.99
C LEU A 166 -12.27 0.85 8.66
N ASN A 167 -11.77 0.50 9.84
CA ASN A 167 -12.32 -0.58 10.66
C ASN A 167 -13.60 -0.08 11.34
N LEU A 168 -14.72 -0.73 11.04
CA LEU A 168 -16.03 -0.38 11.59
C LEU A 168 -16.29 -0.99 12.97
N ASP A 169 -15.58 -2.09 13.25
CA ASP A 169 -15.56 -2.83 14.52
C ASP A 169 -14.10 -3.18 14.86
N ASP A 170 -13.88 -3.97 15.91
CA ASP A 170 -12.59 -4.60 16.15
C ASP A 170 -12.37 -5.68 15.07
N THR A 171 -11.25 -5.57 14.34
CA THR A 171 -10.98 -6.37 13.14
C THR A 171 -9.71 -7.19 13.25
N ILE A 172 -9.79 -8.39 12.67
CA ILE A 172 -8.66 -9.26 12.38
C ILE A 172 -8.68 -9.53 10.88
N ALA A 173 -7.57 -9.29 10.20
CA ALA A 173 -7.44 -9.56 8.77
C ALA A 173 -6.01 -9.95 8.41
N VAL A 174 -5.87 -10.65 7.28
CA VAL A 174 -4.57 -10.92 6.65
C VAL A 174 -4.60 -10.32 5.25
N THR A 175 -3.51 -9.68 4.86
CA THR A 175 -3.38 -9.09 3.54
C THR A 175 -2.01 -9.36 2.97
N GLN A 176 -1.93 -9.55 1.65
CA GLN A 176 -0.67 -9.64 0.96
C GLN A 176 -0.66 -8.85 -0.33
N ASN A 177 0.48 -8.22 -0.58
CA ASN A 177 0.83 -7.64 -1.86
C ASN A 177 1.55 -8.72 -2.66
N PHE A 178 1.20 -8.86 -3.93
CA PHE A 178 1.76 -9.88 -4.81
C PHE A 178 2.02 -9.31 -6.20
N VAL A 179 2.88 -10.01 -6.92
CA VAL A 179 3.18 -9.72 -8.32
C VAL A 179 2.77 -10.94 -9.14
N SER A 180 1.83 -10.74 -10.05
CA SER A 180 1.45 -11.76 -11.04
C SER A 180 2.09 -11.45 -12.38
N THR A 181 2.02 -12.40 -13.30
CA THR A 181 2.36 -12.21 -14.71
C THR A 181 1.63 -11.00 -15.30
N THR A 182 0.36 -10.78 -14.91
CA THR A 182 -0.45 -9.64 -15.35
C THR A 182 0.08 -8.30 -14.85
N SER A 183 0.50 -8.21 -13.57
CA SER A 183 1.01 -6.96 -13.00
C SER A 183 2.51 -6.74 -13.23
N PHE A 184 3.24 -7.77 -13.70
CA PHE A 184 4.68 -7.75 -13.86
C PHE A 184 5.23 -6.56 -14.66
N PRO A 185 4.68 -6.16 -15.82
CA PRO A 185 5.21 -5.03 -16.59
C PRO A 185 5.28 -3.73 -15.78
N ALA A 186 4.21 -3.38 -15.08
CA ALA A 186 4.13 -2.17 -14.27
C ALA A 186 5.07 -2.26 -13.05
N VAL A 187 5.07 -3.41 -12.37
CA VAL A 187 5.93 -3.64 -11.20
C VAL A 187 7.40 -3.62 -11.58
N TRP A 188 7.78 -4.19 -12.72
CA TRP A 188 9.16 -4.18 -13.24
C TRP A 188 9.64 -2.76 -13.50
N LEU A 189 8.82 -1.93 -14.17
CA LEU A 189 9.13 -0.53 -14.47
C LEU A 189 9.30 0.32 -13.20
N ASP A 190 8.46 0.16 -12.18
CA ASP A 190 8.67 0.87 -10.91
C ASP A 190 9.88 0.28 -10.15
N SER A 191 10.06 -1.03 -10.14
CA SER A 191 11.17 -1.67 -9.41
C SER A 191 12.54 -1.34 -9.99
N ARG A 192 12.69 -1.31 -11.31
CA ARG A 192 13.97 -0.98 -11.96
C ARG A 192 14.42 0.45 -11.67
N THR A 193 13.46 1.34 -11.43
CA THR A 193 13.73 2.76 -11.17
C THR A 193 13.92 3.02 -9.69
N SER A 194 13.08 2.41 -8.85
CA SER A 194 13.03 2.69 -7.41
C SER A 194 13.87 1.77 -6.54
N ARG A 195 14.17 0.55 -7.01
CA ARG A 195 14.83 -0.52 -6.26
C ARG A 195 15.89 -1.22 -7.13
N THR A 196 16.80 -0.45 -7.72
CA THR A 196 17.80 -0.90 -8.72
C THR A 196 18.59 -2.16 -8.33
N LYS A 197 18.97 -2.32 -7.05
CA LYS A 197 19.69 -3.52 -6.58
C LYS A 197 18.78 -4.76 -6.58
N LEU A 198 17.55 -4.61 -6.12
CA LEU A 198 16.53 -5.66 -6.11
C LEU A 198 16.20 -6.08 -7.54
N SER A 199 15.92 -5.12 -8.43
CA SER A 199 15.53 -5.39 -9.81
C SER A 199 16.62 -6.11 -10.59
N ARG A 200 17.90 -5.75 -10.43
CA ARG A 200 19.02 -6.45 -11.07
C ARG A 200 19.16 -7.90 -10.60
N ARG A 201 18.94 -8.15 -9.31
CA ARG A 201 18.92 -9.51 -8.78
C ARG A 201 17.74 -10.28 -9.37
N TRP A 202 16.54 -9.71 -9.26
CA TRP A 202 15.31 -10.34 -9.73
C TRP A 202 15.37 -10.69 -11.22
N LEU A 203 15.86 -9.79 -12.07
CA LEU A 203 16.06 -10.05 -13.51
C LEU A 203 17.00 -11.22 -13.77
N ARG A 204 18.07 -11.36 -12.97
CA ARG A 204 19.05 -12.45 -13.09
C ARG A 204 18.41 -13.80 -12.77
N GLU A 205 17.57 -13.84 -11.75
CA GLU A 205 16.82 -15.05 -11.36
C GLU A 205 15.74 -15.38 -12.41
N LEU A 206 14.98 -14.38 -12.88
CA LEU A 206 13.94 -14.54 -13.90
C LEU A 206 14.47 -15.19 -15.19
N ARG A 207 15.72 -14.89 -15.58
CA ARG A 207 16.36 -15.52 -16.75
C ARG A 207 16.29 -17.05 -16.71
N THR A 208 16.34 -17.64 -15.52
CA THR A 208 16.32 -19.09 -15.32
C THR A 208 14.92 -19.59 -15.00
N VAL A 209 14.21 -18.94 -14.07
CA VAL A 209 12.94 -19.47 -13.52
C VAL A 209 11.70 -19.06 -14.31
N ARG A 210 11.74 -17.93 -15.01
CA ARG A 210 10.65 -17.39 -15.84
C ARG A 210 11.21 -16.67 -17.08
N PRO A 211 11.80 -17.40 -18.04
CA PRO A 211 12.41 -16.80 -19.24
C PRO A 211 11.43 -15.93 -20.05
N ASP A 212 10.15 -16.29 -20.05
CA ASP A 212 9.07 -15.50 -20.66
C ASP A 212 8.97 -14.08 -20.08
N LEU A 213 9.07 -13.94 -18.76
CA LEU A 213 9.05 -12.64 -18.08
C LEU A 213 10.39 -11.91 -18.20
N TYR A 214 11.50 -12.64 -18.27
CA TYR A 214 12.81 -12.06 -18.56
C TYR A 214 12.79 -11.35 -19.93
N GLU A 215 12.25 -12.00 -20.97
CA GLU A 215 12.12 -11.39 -22.30
C GLU A 215 11.23 -10.15 -22.28
N ILE A 216 10.11 -10.17 -21.55
CA ILE A 216 9.27 -8.99 -21.34
C ILE A 216 10.06 -7.87 -20.66
N ALA A 217 10.82 -8.19 -19.61
CA ALA A 217 11.64 -7.20 -18.90
C ALA A 217 12.74 -6.58 -19.77
N GLN A 218 13.33 -7.37 -20.67
CA GLN A 218 14.31 -6.92 -21.67
C GLN A 218 13.67 -6.01 -22.72
N LYS A 219 12.50 -6.38 -23.28
CA LYS A 219 11.74 -5.56 -24.23
C LYS A 219 11.34 -4.21 -23.63
N LEU A 220 10.82 -4.22 -22.40
CA LEU A 220 10.51 -3.01 -21.64
C LEU A 220 11.76 -2.18 -21.29
N ALA A 221 12.96 -2.73 -21.45
CA ALA A 221 14.22 -2.00 -21.36
C ALA A 221 14.71 -1.47 -22.72
N GLY A 222 14.23 -2.03 -23.84
CA GLY A 222 14.70 -1.76 -25.20
C GLY A 222 13.81 -0.83 -26.05
N ASP A 223 12.53 -0.64 -25.70
CA ASP A 223 11.62 0.15 -26.55
C ASP A 223 11.55 1.64 -26.17
N GLY A 224 12.15 2.46 -27.03
CA GLY A 224 11.94 3.90 -27.14
C GLY A 224 10.89 4.27 -28.20
N ASP A 225 9.67 3.73 -28.13
CA ASP A 225 8.60 4.08 -29.08
C ASP A 225 7.24 4.32 -28.39
N GLY A 226 6.80 5.58 -28.40
CA GLY A 226 5.38 5.98 -28.47
C GLY A 226 4.52 6.04 -27.19
N ARG A 227 4.93 5.48 -26.06
CA ARG A 227 4.33 5.71 -24.72
C ARG A 227 5.45 5.95 -23.74
N LEU A 228 5.23 6.77 -22.69
CA LEU A 228 6.26 7.23 -21.75
C LEU A 228 7.30 6.13 -21.53
N SER A 229 8.48 6.29 -22.14
CA SER A 229 9.56 5.30 -22.10
C SER A 229 9.90 4.99 -20.64
N ALA A 230 10.59 3.90 -20.36
CA ALA A 230 11.07 3.64 -18.99
C ALA A 230 11.84 4.86 -18.43
N GLU A 231 12.50 5.65 -19.28
CA GLU A 231 13.10 6.95 -18.93
C GLU A 231 12.07 8.04 -18.67
N GLN A 232 11.02 8.21 -19.49
CA GLN A 232 10.00 9.23 -19.24
C GLN A 232 9.12 8.90 -18.02
N HIS A 233 8.88 7.62 -17.76
CA HIS A 233 8.19 7.14 -16.55
C HIS A 233 9.10 7.29 -15.31
N LEU A 234 10.40 6.99 -15.44
CA LEU A 234 11.40 7.28 -14.43
C LEU A 234 11.54 8.78 -14.18
N GLU A 235 11.54 9.62 -15.21
CA GLU A 235 11.60 11.08 -15.10
C GLU A 235 10.38 11.62 -14.38
N MET A 236 9.18 11.10 -14.67
CA MET A 236 7.96 11.44 -13.93
C MET A 236 8.08 11.04 -12.45
N ILE A 237 8.52 9.81 -12.15
CA ILE A 237 8.73 9.33 -10.77
C ILE A 237 9.83 10.14 -10.05
N LEU A 238 10.93 10.46 -10.74
CA LEU A 238 12.04 11.24 -10.21
C LEU A 238 11.66 12.70 -10.01
N ALA A 239 10.87 13.30 -10.90
CA ALA A 239 10.31 14.63 -10.77
C ALA A 239 9.41 14.70 -9.55
N GLU A 240 8.52 13.73 -9.35
CA GLU A 240 7.70 13.64 -8.13
C GLU A 240 8.55 13.48 -6.86
N ARG A 241 9.61 12.67 -6.90
CA ARG A 241 10.52 12.46 -5.76
C ARG A 241 11.36 13.71 -5.46
N LYS A 242 11.84 14.40 -6.49
CA LYS A 242 12.59 15.66 -6.38
C LYS A 242 11.69 16.75 -5.81
N ALA A 243 10.46 16.87 -6.30
CA ALA A 243 9.45 17.77 -5.76
C ALA A 243 9.18 17.47 -4.28
N LYS A 244 8.97 16.20 -3.90
CA LYS A 244 8.81 15.79 -2.49
C LYS A 244 10.03 16.13 -1.62
N LYS A 245 11.24 16.02 -2.18
CA LYS A 245 12.50 16.30 -1.45
C LYS A 245 12.73 17.80 -1.27
N GLU A 246 12.41 18.61 -2.28
CA GLU A 246 12.44 20.07 -2.21
C GLU A 246 11.36 20.62 -1.28
N GLU A 247 10.15 20.06 -1.32
CA GLU A 247 9.06 20.40 -0.40
C GLU A 247 9.47 20.11 1.05
N LYS A 248 10.08 18.94 1.31
CA LYS A 248 10.66 18.62 2.64
C LYS A 248 11.75 19.60 3.06
N ARG A 249 12.62 20.05 2.14
CA ARG A 249 13.67 21.04 2.42
C ARG A 249 13.08 22.42 2.75
N LYS A 250 12.10 22.89 1.98
CA LYS A 250 11.38 24.15 2.21
C LYS A 250 10.67 24.13 3.57
N LYS A 251 9.92 23.07 3.88
CA LYS A 251 9.26 22.88 5.18
C LYS A 251 10.26 22.84 6.35
N LYS A 252 11.45 22.27 6.15
CA LYS A 252 12.52 22.26 7.18
C LYS A 252 13.14 23.64 7.40
N LYS A 253 13.23 24.47 6.34
CA LYS A 253 13.75 25.84 6.41
C LYS A 253 12.77 26.78 7.13
N GLN A 254 11.49 26.74 6.76
CA GLN A 254 10.42 27.50 7.45
C GLN A 254 10.35 27.17 8.95
N ARG A 255 10.40 25.88 9.31
CA ARG A 255 10.42 25.46 10.73
C ARG A 255 11.66 25.92 11.51
N LYS A 256 12.77 26.22 10.84
CA LYS A 256 13.97 26.78 11.49
C LYS A 256 13.82 28.28 11.68
N GLU A 257 13.28 28.98 10.69
CA GLU A 257 13.02 30.43 10.75
C GLU A 257 11.96 30.75 11.81
N GLU A 258 10.87 29.98 11.91
CA GLU A 258 9.85 30.10 12.97
C GLU A 258 10.38 29.80 14.38
N LYS A 259 11.48 29.04 14.51
CA LYS A 259 12.15 28.75 15.79
C LYS A 259 13.20 29.77 16.19
N HIS A 260 13.61 30.66 15.29
CA HIS A 260 14.52 31.78 15.59
C HIS A 260 13.78 33.11 15.75
N SER A 261 12.48 33.15 15.43
CA SER A 261 11.61 34.31 15.60
C SER A 261 10.71 34.22 16.84
N LYS A 262 10.93 33.23 17.71
CA LYS A 262 10.34 33.07 19.05
C LYS A 262 11.47 32.98 20.06
#